data_AF-A0A5B0NSM2-F1
#
_entry.id   AF-A0A5B0NSM2-F1
#
_cell.length_a   1.000
_cell.length_b   1.000
_cell.length_c   1.000
_cell.angle_alpha   90.00
_cell.angle_beta   90.00
_cell.angle_gamma   90.00
#
_symmetry.space_group_name_H-M   'P 1'
#
loop_
_entity.id
_entity.type
_entity.pdbx_description
1 polymer ?
#
loop_
_entity_poly.entity_id
_entity_poly.type
_entity_poly.pdbx_seq_one_letter_code
_entity_poly.pdbx_strand_id
1 'polypeptide(L)'
;MCSGLNDDTWSRSRSKFTIRQCIEGSPSSHHGAPPQHSICQDLFGTTKESDLTEEQSRELLQTLESKSKWIIKRHALTSGIFSSMCERLVDVHPGTQIAVCGQCLLLKKENSLVKALNTEYATADAVKYIPAVLMKRDLFHAKLMLYEELQHLNSSLEKHSRTGDKDFWMTLAIHAKHGFFDNMDAFEGLVKAVAVRKEREAFRKALNGMEFDSYFDSFLTTMAAMSPAAAKYFQDNFAGRSLRSM
;
A
#
# COMPACT_ATOMS: atom_id res chain seq x y z
N MET A 1 -8.13 -17.73 -1.53
CA MET A 1 -6.73 -17.23 -1.57
C MET A 1 -6.10 -17.51 -0.21
N CYS A 2 -4.82 -17.88 -0.16
CA CYS A 2 -4.11 -18.09 1.10
C CYS A 2 -4.04 -16.79 1.89
N SER A 3 -4.48 -16.82 3.14
CA SER A 3 -4.45 -15.70 4.09
C SER A 3 -3.09 -15.54 4.79
N GLY A 4 -2.21 -16.56 4.69
CA GLY A 4 -0.94 -16.58 5.42
C GLY A 4 -1.13 -16.74 6.93
N LEU A 5 -0.03 -16.63 7.68
CA LEU A 5 -0.04 -16.64 9.14
C LEU A 5 -0.22 -15.21 9.67
N ASN A 6 -1.29 -14.98 10.44
CA ASN A 6 -1.58 -13.74 11.16
C ASN A 6 -2.28 -14.08 12.48
N ASP A 7 -2.64 -13.06 13.25
CA ASP A 7 -3.25 -13.26 14.58
C ASP A 7 -4.60 -14.01 14.52
N ASP A 8 -5.33 -13.90 13.40
CA ASP A 8 -6.61 -14.60 13.19
C ASP A 8 -6.40 -16.06 12.76
N THR A 9 -5.37 -16.34 11.96
CA THR A 9 -5.11 -17.69 11.42
C THR A 9 -4.22 -18.54 12.34
N TRP A 10 -3.56 -17.92 13.31
CA TRP A 10 -2.73 -18.60 14.29
C TRP A 10 -2.78 -17.92 15.66
N SER A 11 -3.74 -18.37 16.48
CA SER A 11 -3.81 -17.98 17.88
C SER A 11 -2.59 -18.48 18.66
N ARG A 12 -1.91 -17.57 19.38
CA ARG A 12 -0.71 -17.83 20.18
C ARG A 12 -0.94 -17.39 21.63
N SER A 13 -1.84 -18.06 22.35
CA SER A 13 -2.30 -17.70 23.71
C SER A 13 -1.21 -17.54 24.78
N ARG A 14 -0.04 -18.14 24.60
CA ARG A 14 1.10 -18.04 25.53
C ARG A 14 2.20 -17.07 25.08
N SER A 15 2.05 -16.42 23.93
CA SER A 15 3.07 -15.50 23.43
C SER A 15 2.93 -14.11 24.05
N LYS A 16 4.08 -13.48 24.31
CA LYS A 16 4.15 -12.08 24.74
C LYS A 16 3.85 -11.10 23.60
N PHE A 17 4.08 -11.51 22.35
CA PHE A 17 4.00 -10.64 21.17
C PHE A 17 3.04 -11.19 20.12
N THR A 18 2.34 -10.28 19.44
CA THR A 18 1.42 -10.61 18.34
C THR A 18 2.17 -10.83 17.04
N ILE A 19 1.55 -11.54 16.10
CA ILE A 19 2.09 -11.68 14.75
C ILE A 19 2.08 -10.31 14.05
N ARG A 20 1.07 -9.46 14.32
CA ARG A 20 1.05 -8.08 13.83
C ARG A 20 2.30 -7.28 14.22
N GLN A 21 2.75 -7.38 15.47
CA GLN A 21 3.97 -6.69 15.92
C GLN A 21 5.21 -7.13 15.13
N CYS A 22 5.31 -8.40 14.77
CA CYS A 22 6.39 -8.90 13.91
C CYS A 22 6.28 -8.37 12.47
N ILE A 23 5.06 -8.29 11.92
CA ILE A 23 4.81 -7.79 10.56
C ILE A 23 5.20 -6.31 10.46
N GLU A 24 4.77 -5.50 11.42
CA GLU A 24 4.98 -4.05 11.45
C GLU A 24 6.42 -3.69 11.82
N GLY A 25 6.97 -4.34 12.85
CA GLY A 25 8.29 -4.02 13.40
C GLY A 25 9.48 -4.57 12.62
N SER A 26 9.27 -5.56 11.75
CA SER A 26 10.36 -6.15 10.98
C SER A 26 10.88 -5.18 9.91
N PRO A 27 12.20 -4.93 9.82
CA PRO A 27 12.78 -4.00 8.85
C PRO A 27 12.87 -4.56 7.43
N SER A 28 12.71 -5.88 7.25
CA SER A 28 12.75 -6.54 5.94
C SER A 28 11.49 -7.36 5.70
N SER A 29 11.18 -7.60 4.43
CA SER A 29 10.07 -8.47 4.01
C SER A 29 10.49 -9.93 3.89
N HIS A 30 11.78 -10.23 3.64
CA HIS A 30 12.28 -11.58 3.38
C HIS A 30 13.09 -12.12 4.56
N HIS A 31 12.78 -13.33 5.02
CA HIS A 31 13.34 -13.90 6.26
C HIS A 31 13.60 -15.39 6.19
N GLY A 32 14.34 -15.89 7.20
CA GLY A 32 14.66 -17.30 7.34
C GLY A 32 15.79 -17.79 6.42
N ALA A 33 16.47 -16.88 5.74
CA ALA A 33 17.71 -17.18 5.02
C ALA A 33 18.82 -17.63 6.00
N PRO A 34 19.84 -18.35 5.50
CA PRO A 34 21.03 -18.66 6.29
C PRO A 34 21.68 -17.40 6.90
N PRO A 35 22.47 -17.54 7.98
CA PRO A 35 23.14 -16.40 8.60
C PRO A 35 23.92 -15.57 7.58
N GLN A 36 23.73 -14.26 7.64
CA GLN A 36 24.24 -13.34 6.63
C GLN A 36 25.76 -13.41 6.49
N HIS A 37 26.49 -13.48 7.61
CA HIS A 37 27.95 -13.63 7.59
C HIS A 37 28.41 -14.89 6.84
N SER A 38 27.63 -15.98 6.87
CA SER A 38 27.94 -17.19 6.11
C SER A 38 27.76 -16.96 4.61
N ILE A 39 26.68 -16.29 4.21
CA ILE A 39 26.45 -15.94 2.79
C ILE A 39 27.50 -14.95 2.28
N CYS A 40 27.88 -13.95 3.09
CA CYS A 40 28.97 -13.05 2.75
C CYS A 40 30.29 -13.80 2.54
N GLN A 41 30.59 -14.77 3.42
CA GLN A 41 31.81 -15.57 3.32
C GLN A 41 31.81 -16.41 2.04
N ASP A 42 30.66 -17.02 1.71
CA ASP A 42 30.51 -17.86 0.52
C ASP A 42 30.61 -17.05 -0.78
N LEU A 43 30.02 -15.85 -0.84
CA LEU A 43 29.97 -15.03 -2.05
C LEU A 43 31.23 -14.17 -2.26
N PHE A 44 31.77 -13.60 -1.19
CA PHE A 44 32.78 -12.53 -1.27
C PHE A 44 34.06 -12.82 -0.48
N GLY A 45 34.15 -13.96 0.20
CA GLY A 45 35.32 -14.34 0.99
C GLY A 45 35.51 -13.52 2.28
N THR A 46 34.53 -12.70 2.68
CA THR A 46 34.56 -11.91 3.93
C THR A 46 33.31 -12.15 4.76
N THR A 47 33.42 -12.03 6.08
CA THR A 47 32.28 -12.06 7.01
C THR A 47 31.70 -10.67 7.30
N LYS A 48 32.37 -9.61 6.86
CA LYS A 48 32.03 -8.22 7.18
C LYS A 48 31.34 -7.53 6.02
N GLU A 49 30.13 -7.05 6.29
CA GLU A 49 29.33 -6.28 5.33
C GLU A 49 29.91 -4.88 5.05
N SER A 50 30.65 -4.32 6.01
CA SER A 50 31.34 -3.03 5.84
C SER A 50 32.37 -3.03 4.71
N ASP A 51 32.85 -4.21 4.35
CA ASP A 51 33.92 -4.39 3.38
C ASP A 51 33.35 -4.57 1.96
N LEU A 52 32.02 -4.64 1.83
CA LEU A 52 31.34 -4.86 0.56
C LEU A 52 31.16 -3.55 -0.22
N THR A 53 31.34 -3.61 -1.54
CA THR A 53 30.93 -2.54 -2.45
C THR A 53 29.40 -2.45 -2.53
N GLU A 54 28.88 -1.42 -3.19
CA GLU A 54 27.44 -1.29 -3.42
C GLU A 54 26.89 -2.44 -4.30
N GLU A 55 27.66 -2.86 -5.31
CA GLU A 55 27.33 -4.01 -6.17
C GLU A 55 27.23 -5.30 -5.36
N GLN A 56 28.24 -5.59 -4.55
CA GLN A 56 28.27 -6.78 -3.69
C GLN A 56 27.16 -6.75 -2.64
N SER A 57 26.86 -5.56 -2.10
CA SER A 57 25.73 -5.37 -1.20
C SER A 57 24.40 -5.69 -1.87
N ARG A 58 24.19 -5.28 -3.13
CA ARG A 58 22.98 -5.64 -3.90
C ARG A 58 22.89 -7.15 -4.14
N GLU A 59 24.00 -7.78 -4.52
CA GLU A 59 24.05 -9.22 -4.76
C GLU A 59 23.79 -10.04 -3.48
N LEU A 60 24.32 -9.57 -2.33
CA LEU A 60 24.01 -10.14 -1.02
C LEU A 60 22.51 -10.09 -0.72
N LEU A 61 21.88 -8.94 -0.93
CA LEU A 61 20.44 -8.77 -0.69
C LEU A 61 19.63 -9.71 -1.58
N GLN A 62 19.92 -9.75 -2.88
CA GLN A 62 19.24 -10.65 -3.80
C GLN A 62 19.41 -12.15 -3.42
N THR A 63 20.59 -12.50 -2.90
CA THR A 63 20.85 -13.87 -2.42
C THR A 63 20.08 -14.19 -1.14
N LEU A 64 20.01 -13.24 -0.20
CA LEU A 64 19.20 -13.38 1.01
C LEU A 64 17.71 -13.53 0.70
N GLU A 65 17.20 -12.75 -0.26
CA GLU A 65 15.81 -12.85 -0.70
C GLU A 65 15.52 -14.19 -1.37
N SER A 66 16.39 -14.64 -2.28
CA SER A 66 16.20 -15.94 -2.96
C SER A 66 16.32 -17.14 -2.02
N LYS A 67 17.13 -17.04 -0.96
CA LYS A 67 17.28 -18.09 0.07
C LYS A 67 16.29 -17.93 1.23
N SER A 68 15.38 -16.97 1.17
CA SER A 68 14.39 -16.76 2.23
C SER A 68 13.38 -17.91 2.28
N LYS A 69 12.99 -18.29 3.50
CA LYS A 69 12.00 -19.34 3.76
C LYS A 69 10.59 -18.77 3.91
N TRP A 70 10.49 -17.52 4.34
CA TRP A 70 9.22 -16.87 4.55
C TRP A 70 9.28 -15.38 4.29
N ILE A 71 8.12 -14.82 3.95
CA ILE A 71 7.96 -13.47 3.45
C ILE A 71 6.83 -12.80 4.23
N ILE A 72 7.06 -11.57 4.67
CA ILE A 72 6.06 -10.70 5.26
C ILE A 72 5.37 -9.93 4.13
N LYS A 73 4.05 -10.01 4.06
CA LYS A 73 3.24 -9.07 3.31
C LYS A 73 2.57 -8.12 4.30
N ARG A 74 2.69 -6.81 4.05
CA ARG A 74 2.18 -5.76 4.96
C ARG A 74 0.88 -5.13 4.50
N HIS A 75 0.49 -5.32 3.25
CA HIS A 75 -0.77 -4.81 2.72
C HIS A 75 -1.94 -5.34 3.54
N ALA A 76 -2.73 -4.48 4.18
CA ALA A 76 -3.69 -4.94 5.19
C ALA A 76 -4.82 -5.89 4.70
N LEU A 77 -5.00 -6.17 3.40
CA LEU A 77 -5.89 -7.26 2.90
C LEU A 77 -5.21 -8.63 2.88
N THR A 78 -3.89 -8.63 2.74
CA THR A 78 -3.06 -9.85 2.66
C THR A 78 -1.99 -9.82 3.75
N SER A 79 -2.22 -9.06 4.82
CA SER A 79 -1.24 -8.87 5.87
C SER A 79 -1.06 -10.18 6.59
N GLY A 80 0.17 -10.68 6.56
CA GLY A 80 0.46 -12.01 7.01
C GLY A 80 1.88 -12.45 6.65
N ILE A 81 2.26 -13.55 7.27
CA ILE A 81 3.52 -14.23 7.04
C ILE A 81 3.25 -15.43 6.13
N PHE A 82 3.96 -15.48 5.01
CA PHE A 82 3.78 -16.48 3.97
C PHE A 82 5.06 -17.30 3.82
N SER A 83 4.91 -18.58 3.48
CA SER A 83 6.05 -19.37 2.99
C SER A 83 6.53 -18.78 1.67
N SER A 84 7.84 -18.80 1.41
CA SER A 84 8.37 -18.50 0.07
C SER A 84 7.82 -19.47 -0.99
N MET A 85 7.39 -20.66 -0.55
CA MET A 85 6.70 -21.68 -1.35
C MET A 85 5.17 -21.64 -1.19
N CYS A 86 4.58 -20.50 -0.82
CA CYS A 86 3.13 -20.38 -0.66
C CYS A 86 2.38 -20.76 -1.95
N GLU A 87 1.41 -21.68 -1.83
CA GLU A 87 0.54 -22.14 -2.93
C GLU A 87 -0.36 -21.04 -3.53
N ARG A 88 -0.54 -19.91 -2.81
CA ARG A 88 -1.37 -18.73 -3.16
C ARG A 88 -2.86 -18.99 -3.26
N LEU A 89 -3.27 -20.04 -3.97
CA LEU A 89 -4.63 -20.54 -4.07
C LEU A 89 -4.77 -21.76 -3.18
N VAL A 90 -5.90 -21.85 -2.48
CA VAL A 90 -6.20 -22.93 -1.52
C VAL A 90 -7.62 -23.34 -1.79
N ASP A 91 -7.83 -24.63 -2.01
CA ASP A 91 -9.16 -25.20 -2.14
C ASP A 91 -9.82 -25.24 -0.77
N VAL A 92 -10.93 -24.52 -0.64
CA VAL A 92 -11.70 -24.46 0.60
C VAL A 92 -13.17 -24.69 0.34
N HIS A 93 -13.84 -25.29 1.32
CA HIS A 93 -15.28 -25.44 1.27
C HIS A 93 -15.99 -24.09 1.17
N PRO A 94 -17.13 -24.01 0.45
CA PRO A 94 -17.94 -22.82 0.39
C PRO A 94 -18.31 -22.33 1.80
N GLY A 95 -17.99 -21.08 2.11
CA GLY A 95 -18.24 -20.46 3.43
C GLY A 95 -16.99 -20.29 4.31
N THR A 96 -15.86 -20.92 3.98
CA THR A 96 -14.61 -20.71 4.72
C THR A 96 -13.99 -19.35 4.35
N GLN A 97 -14.04 -18.39 5.27
CA GLN A 97 -13.52 -17.03 5.06
C GLN A 97 -11.98 -16.93 5.14
N ILE A 98 -11.34 -17.80 5.92
CA ILE A 98 -9.91 -17.72 6.22
C ILE A 98 -9.27 -19.08 5.93
N ALA A 99 -8.27 -19.09 5.05
CA ALA A 99 -7.64 -20.31 4.56
C ALA A 99 -6.13 -20.16 4.52
N VAL A 100 -5.38 -21.11 5.10
CA VAL A 100 -3.92 -21.12 5.05
C VAL A 100 -3.46 -22.38 4.33
N CYS A 101 -2.60 -22.22 3.32
CA CYS A 101 -2.07 -23.35 2.57
C CYS A 101 -1.13 -24.22 3.41
N GLY A 102 -0.89 -25.46 2.97
CA GLY A 102 -0.04 -26.41 3.68
C GLY A 102 1.38 -25.86 3.90
N GLN A 103 1.97 -25.25 2.87
CA GLN A 103 3.30 -24.65 2.95
C GLN A 103 3.41 -23.53 4.00
N CYS A 104 2.39 -22.68 4.13
CA CYS A 104 2.35 -21.64 5.16
C CYS A 104 2.14 -22.24 6.57
N LEU A 105 1.38 -23.33 6.70
CA LEU A 105 1.21 -24.01 8.00
C LEU A 105 2.51 -24.66 8.49
N LEU A 106 3.36 -25.16 7.59
CA LEU A 106 4.66 -25.72 7.95
C LEU A 106 5.58 -24.71 8.64
N LEU A 107 5.43 -23.42 8.34
CA LEU A 107 6.20 -22.35 9.00
C LEU A 107 5.99 -22.30 10.51
N LYS A 108 4.89 -22.84 11.05
CA LYS A 108 4.66 -22.91 12.51
C LYS A 108 5.76 -23.69 13.24
N LYS A 109 6.49 -24.57 12.53
CA LYS A 109 7.62 -25.35 13.03
C LYS A 109 8.99 -24.77 12.67
N GLU A 110 9.03 -23.68 11.90
CA GLU A 110 10.28 -23.07 11.45
C GLU A 110 10.89 -22.20 12.55
N ASN A 111 12.08 -22.60 13.02
CA ASN A 111 12.76 -21.96 14.14
C ASN A 111 13.04 -20.47 13.89
N SER A 112 13.36 -20.08 12.66
CA SER A 112 13.60 -18.67 12.33
C SER A 112 12.35 -17.81 12.53
N LEU A 113 11.17 -18.32 12.15
CA LEU A 113 9.90 -17.64 12.39
C LEU A 113 9.54 -17.61 13.88
N VAL A 114 9.68 -18.74 14.57
CA VAL A 114 9.37 -18.81 16.01
C VAL A 114 10.23 -17.84 16.82
N LYS A 115 11.51 -17.68 16.47
CA LYS A 115 12.40 -16.68 17.08
C LYS A 115 11.93 -15.26 16.77
N ALA A 116 11.67 -14.93 15.51
CA ALA A 116 11.19 -13.61 15.09
C ALA A 116 9.91 -13.21 15.85
N LEU A 117 8.94 -14.12 15.96
CA LEU A 117 7.68 -13.91 16.67
C LEU A 117 7.80 -13.79 18.21
N ASN A 118 9.00 -14.04 18.77
CA ASN A 118 9.28 -13.88 20.20
C ASN A 118 10.28 -12.73 20.45
N THR A 119 10.62 -11.96 19.43
CA THR A 119 11.49 -10.78 19.53
C THR A 119 10.66 -9.55 19.85
N GLU A 120 11.19 -8.72 20.75
CA GLU A 120 10.68 -7.37 20.96
C GLU A 120 11.18 -6.46 19.84
N TYR A 121 10.27 -5.99 19.00
CA TYR A 121 10.60 -5.07 17.91
C TYR A 121 10.63 -3.63 18.39
N ALA A 122 11.53 -2.84 17.82
CA ALA A 122 11.66 -1.43 18.19
C ALA A 122 10.41 -0.64 17.79
N THR A 123 9.92 0.17 18.71
CA THR A 123 8.77 1.07 18.52
C THR A 123 9.20 2.51 18.73
N ALA A 124 8.62 3.44 17.96
CA ALA A 124 8.83 4.89 18.10
C ALA A 124 10.32 5.27 18.21
N ASP A 125 10.72 5.84 19.34
CA ASP A 125 12.08 6.35 19.59
C ASP A 125 13.18 5.29 19.47
N ALA A 126 12.86 4.00 19.62
CA ALA A 126 13.84 2.93 19.53
C ALA A 126 14.24 2.60 18.08
N VAL A 127 13.41 2.97 17.09
CA VAL A 127 13.63 2.66 15.67
C VAL A 127 14.95 3.25 15.16
N LYS A 128 15.38 4.40 15.70
CA LYS A 128 16.67 5.05 15.35
C LYS A 128 17.90 4.21 15.66
N TYR A 129 17.77 3.20 16.53
CA TYR A 129 18.85 2.28 16.89
C TYR A 129 18.89 1.03 16.00
N ILE A 130 17.94 0.85 15.08
CA ILE A 130 18.01 -0.25 14.12
C ILE A 130 19.18 0.02 13.15
N PRO A 131 20.10 -0.95 12.97
CA PRO A 131 21.21 -0.81 12.04
C PRO A 131 20.74 -0.40 10.64
N ALA A 132 21.36 0.65 10.08
CA ALA A 132 21.00 1.20 8.77
C ALA A 132 21.05 0.14 7.64
N VAL A 133 21.93 -0.85 7.76
CA VAL A 133 22.04 -1.95 6.79
C VAL A 133 20.76 -2.80 6.70
N LEU A 134 20.05 -2.99 7.81
CA LEU A 134 18.78 -3.71 7.81
C LEU A 134 17.66 -2.88 7.18
N MET A 135 17.70 -1.56 7.38
CA MET A 135 16.75 -0.60 6.81
C MET A 135 16.93 -0.41 5.29
N LYS A 136 18.12 -0.66 4.75
CA LYS A 136 18.38 -0.58 3.30
C LYS A 136 17.64 -1.64 2.48
N ARG A 137 17.11 -2.69 3.11
CA ARG A 137 16.41 -3.80 2.42
C ARG A 137 15.04 -3.42 1.90
N ASP A 138 14.35 -2.55 2.63
CA ASP A 138 13.03 -2.05 2.28
C ASP A 138 12.99 -0.57 2.61
N LEU A 139 13.47 0.27 1.68
CA LEU A 139 13.57 1.71 1.88
C LEU A 139 12.22 2.35 2.16
N PHE A 140 11.15 1.83 1.55
CA PHE A 140 9.80 2.34 1.76
C PHE A 140 9.33 2.06 3.18
N HIS A 141 9.42 0.79 3.62
CA HIS A 141 9.04 0.42 4.99
C HIS A 141 9.94 1.08 6.04
N ALA A 142 11.24 1.20 5.77
CA ALA A 142 12.17 1.91 6.64
C ALA A 142 11.76 3.37 6.87
N LYS A 143 11.29 4.06 5.82
CA LYS A 143 10.75 5.42 5.95
C LYS A 143 9.44 5.42 6.73
N LEU A 144 8.54 4.47 6.48
CA LEU A 144 7.33 4.34 7.29
C LEU A 144 7.64 4.15 8.78
N MET A 145 8.62 3.30 9.13
CA MET A 145 8.99 3.08 10.53
C MET A 145 9.55 4.33 11.23
N LEU A 146 10.16 5.25 10.49
CA LEU A 146 10.79 6.46 11.04
C LEU A 146 9.84 7.64 11.19
N TYR A 147 8.79 7.71 10.38
CA TYR A 147 7.89 8.87 10.31
C TYR A 147 6.44 8.45 10.50
N GLU A 148 5.87 8.78 11.66
CA GLU A 148 4.50 8.46 12.03
C GLU A 148 3.48 9.06 11.05
N GLU A 149 3.74 10.26 10.53
CA GLU A 149 2.90 10.94 9.54
C GLU A 149 2.79 10.14 8.25
N LEU A 150 3.88 9.48 7.83
CA LEU A 150 3.87 8.61 6.66
C LEU A 150 3.09 7.31 6.93
N GLN A 151 3.12 6.78 8.16
CA GLN A 151 2.29 5.63 8.54
C GLN A 151 0.80 5.97 8.47
N HIS A 152 0.41 7.14 8.98
CA HIS A 152 -0.95 7.64 8.89
C HIS A 152 -1.39 7.83 7.44
N LEU A 153 -0.56 8.47 6.62
CA LEU A 153 -0.85 8.66 5.20
C LEU A 153 -1.01 7.31 4.48
N ASN A 154 -0.08 6.37 4.68
CA ASN A 154 -0.13 5.06 4.03
C ASN A 154 -1.37 4.26 4.46
N SER A 155 -1.72 4.28 5.75
CA SER A 155 -2.92 3.63 6.28
C SER A 155 -4.20 4.26 5.71
N SER A 156 -4.22 5.60 5.59
CA SER A 156 -5.30 6.33 4.97
C SER A 156 -5.45 5.94 3.50
N LEU A 157 -4.38 5.96 2.72
CA LEU A 157 -4.39 5.57 1.31
C LEU A 157 -4.86 4.12 1.11
N GLU A 158 -4.37 3.18 1.92
CA GLU A 158 -4.83 1.79 1.86
C GLU A 158 -6.31 1.65 2.22
N LYS A 159 -6.83 2.44 3.17
CA LYS A 159 -8.26 2.44 3.52
C LYS A 159 -9.12 2.96 2.36
N HIS A 160 -8.73 4.08 1.76
CA HIS A 160 -9.47 4.70 0.65
C HIS A 160 -9.40 3.87 -0.64
N SER A 161 -8.32 3.10 -0.85
CA SER A 161 -8.18 2.19 -2.00
C SER A 161 -9.07 0.93 -1.92
N ARG A 162 -9.64 0.59 -0.75
CA ARG A 162 -10.32 -0.69 -0.49
C ARG A 162 -11.81 -0.68 -0.69
N THR A 163 -12.45 0.43 -0.35
CA THR A 163 -13.86 0.56 -0.66
C THR A 163 -13.96 0.86 -2.13
N GLY A 164 -14.79 0.12 -2.86
CA GLY A 164 -15.40 0.64 -4.07
C GLY A 164 -16.16 1.91 -3.69
N ASP A 165 -15.40 2.98 -3.57
CA ASP A 165 -15.72 4.39 -3.46
C ASP A 165 -16.76 4.84 -2.41
N LYS A 166 -17.50 3.94 -1.73
CA LYS A 166 -18.62 4.31 -0.86
C LYS A 166 -18.18 5.05 0.41
N ASP A 167 -17.14 4.60 1.10
CA ASP A 167 -16.66 5.30 2.30
C ASP A 167 -15.98 6.63 1.94
N PHE A 168 -15.30 6.67 0.79
CA PHE A 168 -14.77 7.91 0.23
C PHE A 168 -15.90 8.89 -0.10
N TRP A 169 -16.90 8.48 -0.90
CA TRP A 169 -18.06 9.29 -1.25
C TRP A 169 -18.86 9.70 -0.03
N MET A 170 -19.00 8.83 0.98
CA MET A 170 -19.69 9.15 2.22
C MET A 170 -18.92 10.19 3.04
N THR A 171 -17.60 10.06 3.13
CA THR A 171 -16.74 11.05 3.79
C THR A 171 -16.75 12.39 3.05
N LEU A 172 -16.64 12.35 1.72
CA LEU A 172 -16.74 13.53 0.86
C LEU A 172 -18.09 14.24 1.03
N ALA A 173 -19.18 13.48 1.07
CA ALA A 173 -20.53 14.01 1.31
C ALA A 173 -20.67 14.62 2.71
N ILE A 174 -20.10 13.97 3.74
CA ILE A 174 -20.05 14.52 5.10
C ILE A 174 -19.27 15.84 5.10
N HIS A 175 -18.09 15.90 4.52
CA HIS A 175 -17.27 17.12 4.46
C HIS A 175 -17.98 18.24 3.69
N ALA A 176 -18.61 17.92 2.56
CA ALA A 176 -19.41 18.86 1.80
C ALA A 176 -20.58 19.41 2.63
N LYS A 177 -21.29 18.56 3.38
CA LYS A 177 -22.37 18.99 4.28
C LYS A 177 -21.88 19.90 5.42
N HIS A 178 -20.64 19.75 5.86
CA HIS A 178 -20.02 20.60 6.88
C HIS A 178 -19.44 21.91 6.33
N GLY A 179 -19.59 22.17 5.02
CA GLY A 179 -19.16 23.42 4.39
C GLY A 179 -17.66 23.51 4.13
N PHE A 180 -16.92 22.39 4.18
CA PHE A 180 -15.46 22.41 3.98
C PHE A 180 -15.04 22.78 2.55
N PHE A 181 -15.97 22.83 1.60
CA PHE A 181 -15.72 23.20 0.21
C PHE A 181 -16.38 24.53 -0.19
N ASP A 182 -17.01 25.26 0.74
CA ASP A 182 -17.84 26.45 0.44
C ASP A 182 -17.07 27.60 -0.23
N ASN A 183 -15.74 27.61 -0.14
CA ASN A 183 -14.87 28.62 -0.77
C ASN A 183 -14.06 28.05 -1.95
N MET A 184 -14.48 26.92 -2.51
CA MET A 184 -13.81 26.24 -3.62
C MET A 184 -14.70 26.23 -4.87
N ASP A 185 -15.13 27.41 -5.33
CA ASP A 185 -16.15 27.58 -6.38
C ASP A 185 -15.86 26.76 -7.66
N ALA A 186 -14.61 26.74 -8.12
CA ALA A 186 -14.23 25.96 -9.30
C ALA A 186 -14.34 24.44 -9.09
N PHE A 187 -14.08 23.96 -7.87
CA PHE A 187 -14.25 22.56 -7.50
C PHE A 187 -15.73 22.20 -7.36
N GLU A 188 -16.53 23.05 -6.73
CA GLU A 188 -17.98 22.87 -6.66
C GLU A 188 -18.60 22.83 -8.07
N GLY A 189 -18.19 23.76 -8.94
CA GLY A 189 -18.60 23.80 -10.33
C GLY A 189 -18.20 22.55 -11.13
N LEU A 190 -17.01 21.98 -10.88
CA LEU A 190 -16.59 20.70 -11.44
C LEU A 190 -17.51 19.56 -10.99
N VAL A 191 -17.78 19.44 -9.69
CA VAL A 191 -18.63 18.38 -9.14
C VAL A 191 -20.05 18.46 -9.72
N LYS A 192 -20.63 19.68 -9.79
CA LYS A 192 -21.91 19.94 -10.46
C LYS A 192 -21.89 19.50 -11.92
N ALA A 193 -20.86 19.87 -12.67
CA ALA A 193 -20.73 19.54 -14.09
C ALA A 193 -20.66 18.03 -14.34
N VAL A 194 -19.88 17.31 -13.53
CA VAL A 194 -19.76 15.85 -13.61
C VAL A 194 -21.09 15.18 -13.23
N ALA A 195 -21.77 15.64 -12.18
CA ALA A 195 -23.08 15.11 -11.77
C ALA A 195 -24.13 15.27 -12.87
N VAL A 196 -24.28 16.47 -13.43
CA VAL A 196 -25.24 16.76 -14.53
C VAL A 196 -24.95 15.91 -15.77
N ARG A 197 -23.67 15.76 -16.14
CA ARG A 197 -23.27 14.89 -17.26
C ARG A 197 -23.72 13.44 -17.01
N LYS A 198 -23.46 12.91 -15.82
CA LYS A 198 -23.82 11.53 -15.46
C LYS A 198 -25.33 11.30 -15.45
N GLU A 199 -26.11 12.26 -14.96
CA GLU A 199 -27.57 12.19 -15.04
C GLU A 199 -28.05 12.17 -16.50
N ARG A 200 -27.55 13.07 -17.35
CA ARG A 200 -27.92 13.08 -18.78
C ARG A 200 -27.56 11.78 -19.48
N GLU A 201 -26.36 11.23 -19.23
CA GLU A 201 -25.94 9.92 -19.74
C GLU A 201 -26.90 8.80 -19.29
N ALA A 202 -27.27 8.77 -18.00
CA ALA A 202 -28.22 7.79 -17.47
C ALA A 202 -29.60 7.88 -18.13
N PHE A 203 -30.06 9.11 -18.41
CA PHE A 203 -31.31 9.36 -19.14
C PHE A 203 -31.16 9.30 -20.66
N ARG A 204 -30.00 8.90 -21.20
CA ARG A 204 -29.68 8.85 -22.65
C ARG A 204 -29.98 10.17 -23.38
N LYS A 205 -29.80 11.30 -22.69
CA LYS A 205 -29.96 12.65 -23.25
C LYS A 205 -28.65 13.11 -23.90
N ALA A 206 -28.77 13.97 -24.91
CA ALA A 206 -27.61 14.60 -25.52
C ALA A 206 -26.84 15.49 -24.51
N LEU A 207 -25.51 15.47 -24.60
CA LEU A 207 -24.62 16.30 -23.78
C LEU A 207 -24.44 17.72 -24.34
N ASN A 208 -25.07 18.01 -25.48
CA ASN A 208 -24.99 19.31 -26.14
C ASN A 208 -25.79 20.35 -25.34
N GLY A 209 -25.28 21.58 -25.26
CA GLY A 209 -25.96 22.68 -24.56
C GLY A 209 -26.11 22.46 -23.05
N MET A 210 -25.14 21.79 -22.41
CA MET A 210 -25.03 21.85 -20.95
C MET A 210 -24.51 23.23 -20.54
N GLU A 211 -25.16 23.84 -19.56
CA GLU A 211 -24.65 25.03 -18.88
C GLU A 211 -23.67 24.60 -17.79
N PHE A 212 -22.59 25.36 -17.66
CA PHE A 212 -21.55 25.12 -16.67
C PHE A 212 -21.48 26.30 -15.71
N ASP A 213 -21.09 26.04 -14.47
CA ASP A 213 -20.84 27.07 -13.48
C ASP A 213 -19.75 28.04 -13.97
N SER A 214 -19.94 29.35 -13.76
CA SER A 214 -19.05 30.38 -14.31
C SER A 214 -17.62 30.30 -13.78
N TYR A 215 -17.42 29.87 -12.52
CA TYR A 215 -16.09 29.73 -11.95
C TYR A 215 -15.35 28.54 -12.55
N PHE A 216 -16.06 27.44 -12.74
CA PHE A 216 -15.52 26.27 -13.41
C PHE A 216 -15.25 26.53 -14.91
N ASP A 217 -16.14 27.24 -15.61
CA ASP A 217 -15.94 27.61 -17.01
C ASP A 217 -14.72 28.53 -17.16
N SER A 218 -14.58 29.54 -16.29
CA SER A 218 -13.41 30.44 -16.27
C SER A 218 -12.09 29.70 -16.03
N PHE A 219 -12.10 28.71 -15.14
CA PHE A 219 -10.96 27.82 -14.90
C PHE A 219 -10.59 27.03 -16.16
N LEU A 220 -11.57 26.42 -16.83
CA LEU A 220 -11.35 25.68 -18.06
C LEU A 220 -10.87 26.56 -19.21
N THR A 221 -11.38 27.78 -19.35
CA THR A 221 -10.93 28.76 -20.35
C THR A 221 -9.46 29.13 -20.13
N THR A 222 -9.06 29.34 -18.87
CA THR A 222 -7.66 29.63 -18.52
C THR A 222 -6.77 28.42 -18.82
N MET A 223 -7.21 27.21 -18.47
CA MET A 223 -6.50 25.98 -18.81
C MET A 223 -6.35 25.80 -20.32
N ALA A 224 -7.39 26.08 -21.10
CA ALA A 224 -7.36 25.99 -22.55
C ALA A 224 -6.41 27.03 -23.18
N ALA A 225 -6.36 28.25 -22.63
CA ALA A 225 -5.42 29.28 -23.06
C ALA A 225 -3.96 28.89 -22.79
N MET A 226 -3.68 28.20 -21.67
CA MET A 226 -2.35 27.72 -21.33
C MET A 226 -1.95 26.46 -22.13
N SER A 227 -2.88 25.52 -22.28
CA SER A 227 -2.66 24.25 -22.98
C SER A 227 -3.99 23.66 -23.46
N PRO A 228 -4.31 23.82 -24.77
CA PRO A 228 -5.50 23.20 -25.35
C PRO A 228 -5.52 21.67 -25.22
N ALA A 229 -4.35 21.04 -25.26
CA ALA A 229 -4.22 19.59 -25.10
C ALA A 229 -4.59 19.14 -23.68
N ALA A 230 -4.15 19.87 -22.65
CA ALA A 230 -4.51 19.58 -21.27
C ALA A 230 -6.01 19.80 -21.02
N ALA A 231 -6.58 20.90 -21.54
CA ALA A 231 -8.01 21.17 -21.45
C ALA A 231 -8.84 20.08 -22.13
N LYS A 232 -8.43 19.60 -23.31
CA LYS A 232 -9.09 18.47 -23.98
C LYS A 232 -9.04 17.20 -23.13
N TYR A 233 -7.85 16.83 -22.62
CA TYR A 233 -7.71 15.67 -21.76
C TYR A 233 -8.59 15.76 -20.50
N PHE A 234 -8.67 16.94 -19.89
CA PHE A 234 -9.54 17.18 -18.75
C PHE A 234 -11.03 16.99 -19.11
N GLN A 235 -11.48 17.56 -20.23
CA GLN A 235 -12.87 17.43 -20.70
C GLN A 235 -13.26 15.97 -21.00
N ASP A 236 -12.36 15.20 -21.61
CA ASP A 236 -12.59 13.80 -21.96
C ASP A 236 -12.83 12.93 -20.71
N ASN A 237 -12.17 13.25 -19.59
CA ASN A 237 -12.27 12.49 -18.33
C ASN A 237 -13.36 13.02 -17.37
N PHE A 238 -13.69 14.30 -17.42
CA PHE A 238 -14.64 14.93 -16.49
C PHE A 238 -15.87 15.47 -17.23
N ALA A 239 -16.01 16.79 -17.34
CA ALA A 239 -17.03 17.49 -18.08
C ALA A 239 -16.51 18.90 -18.40
N GLY A 240 -17.02 19.53 -19.46
CA GLY A 240 -16.66 20.90 -19.83
C GLY A 240 -17.19 21.27 -21.20
N ARG A 241 -17.16 22.57 -21.53
CA ARG A 241 -17.49 23.05 -22.87
C ARG A 241 -16.46 22.55 -23.87
N SER A 242 -16.87 22.35 -25.11
CA SER A 242 -15.91 22.01 -26.16
C SER A 242 -14.95 23.18 -26.38
N LEU A 243 -13.70 22.89 -26.76
CA LEU A 243 -12.72 23.92 -27.13
C LEU A 243 -13.19 24.86 -28.25
N ARG A 244 -14.16 24.44 -29.07
CA ARG A 244 -14.76 25.27 -30.14
C ARG A 244 -15.79 26.28 -29.62
N SER A 245 -16.30 26.05 -28.41
CA SER A 245 -17.36 26.83 -27.78
C SER A 245 -16.87 27.63 -26.57
N MET A 246 -15.55 27.62 -26.31
CA MET A 246 -14.84 28.40 -25.31
C MET A 246 -14.34 29.71 -25.90
#